data_AF-A0A4V6XW90-F1
#
_entry.id   AF-A0A4V6XW90-F1
#
_cell.length_a   1.000
_cell.length_b   1.000
_cell.length_c   1.000
_cell.angle_alpha   90.00
_cell.angle_beta   90.00
_cell.angle_gamma   90.00
#
_symmetry.space_group_name_H-M   'P 1'
#
loop_
_entity.id
_entity.type
_entity.pdbx_description
1 polymer ?
#
loop_
_entity_poly.entity_id
_entity_poly.type
_entity_poly.pdbx_seq_one_letter_code
_entity_poly.pdbx_strand_id
1 'polypeptide(L)'
;MMDIRASMRGKAEILMGKNTMMRKAIRGHLQKNPDLEKILPHINGNVGFVFTKNDLSEIRNLLLENKRGAPAKAGAIAPCDVKIPPQNTGMGPEKTSFFQALQIPTKIARGTIEILNEVHIMRERRSELPNPLCLT
;
A
#
# COMPACT_ATOMS: atom_id res chain seq x y z
N MET A 1 -7.10 7.13 4.24
CA MET A 1 -7.95 7.94 3.32
C MET A 1 -8.59 9.13 4.03
N MET A 2 -9.16 8.94 5.23
CA MET A 2 -9.76 10.04 6.00
C MET A 2 -8.74 11.11 6.37
N ASP A 3 -7.51 10.71 6.72
CA ASP A 3 -6.41 11.64 7.01
C ASP A 3 -5.98 12.43 5.77
N ILE A 4 -5.94 11.78 4.60
CA ILE A 4 -5.66 12.45 3.32
C ILE A 4 -6.77 13.46 3.01
N ARG A 5 -8.04 13.12 3.28
CA ARG A 5 -9.15 14.08 3.14
C ARG A 5 -9.05 15.22 4.14
N ALA A 6 -8.51 15.00 5.34
CA ALA A 6 -8.29 16.04 6.33
C ALA A 6 -7.15 16.99 5.93
N SER A 7 -6.02 16.46 5.46
CA SER A 7 -4.86 17.26 5.02
C SER A 7 -5.16 18.07 3.76
N MET A 8 -6.07 17.60 2.91
CA MET A 8 -6.45 18.24 1.65
C MET A 8 -7.56 19.30 1.78
N ARG A 9 -8.18 19.45 2.97
CA ARG A 9 -9.26 20.44 3.15
C ARG A 9 -8.77 21.86 2.83
N GLY A 10 -9.53 22.57 1.99
CA GLY A 10 -9.22 23.95 1.59
C GLY A 10 -8.24 24.07 0.41
N LYS A 11 -7.44 23.03 0.11
CA LYS A 11 -6.54 23.00 -1.06
C LYS A 11 -7.12 22.18 -2.22
N ALA A 12 -7.84 21.11 -1.89
CA ALA A 12 -8.27 20.11 -2.85
C ALA A 12 -9.53 19.37 -2.41
N GLU A 13 -10.38 19.01 -3.37
CA GLU A 13 -11.55 18.17 -3.15
C GLU A 13 -11.35 16.80 -3.80
N ILE A 14 -11.59 15.74 -3.03
CA ILE A 14 -11.43 14.35 -3.50
C ILE A 14 -12.82 13.76 -3.74
N LEU A 15 -13.09 13.37 -4.98
CA LEU A 15 -14.33 12.70 -5.39
C LEU A 15 -14.05 11.26 -5.80
N MET A 16 -14.66 10.32 -5.06
CA MET A 16 -14.69 8.91 -5.42
C MET A 16 -16.03 8.61 -6.09
N GLY A 17 -16.02 7.85 -7.18
CA GLY A 17 -17.24 7.50 -7.91
C GLY A 17 -17.12 6.18 -8.65
N LYS A 18 -18.26 5.58 -8.99
CA LYS A 18 -18.30 4.36 -9.81
C LYS A 18 -17.76 4.66 -11.21
N ASN A 19 -16.78 3.89 -11.68
CA ASN A 19 -16.10 4.12 -12.97
C ASN A 19 -17.08 4.27 -14.14
N THR A 20 -18.17 3.50 -14.16
CA THR A 20 -19.20 3.58 -15.21
C THR A 20 -19.92 4.93 -15.22
N MET A 21 -20.21 5.50 -14.04
CA MET A 21 -20.85 6.80 -13.90
C MET A 21 -19.88 7.93 -14.29
N MET A 22 -18.63 7.85 -13.84
CA MET A 22 -17.61 8.84 -14.16
C MET A 22 -17.35 8.92 -15.67
N ARG A 23 -17.23 7.77 -16.35
CA ARG A 23 -17.08 7.74 -17.82
C ARG A 23 -18.29 8.32 -18.55
N LYS A 24 -19.51 8.04 -18.07
CA LYS A 24 -20.74 8.58 -18.67
C LYS A 24 -20.80 10.11 -18.54
N ALA A 25 -20.46 10.65 -17.37
CA ALA A 25 -20.43 12.09 -17.15
C ALA A 25 -19.38 12.79 -18.04
N ILE A 26 -18.17 12.24 -18.13
CA ILE A 26 -17.10 12.79 -18.98
C ILE A 26 -17.50 12.79 -20.46
N ARG A 27 -18.11 11.71 -20.96
CA ARG A 27 -18.63 11.66 -22.34
C ARG A 27 -19.73 12.68 -22.60
N GLY A 28 -20.57 12.98 -21.60
CA GLY A 28 -21.60 14.02 -21.71
C GLY A 28 -21.04 15.44 -21.82
N HIS A 29 -19.84 15.68 -21.30
CA HIS A 29 -19.17 16.99 -21.34
C HIS A 29 -18.11 17.12 -22.45
N LEU A 30 -17.99 16.11 -23.32
CA LEU A 30 -16.99 16.07 -24.39
C LEU A 30 -17.17 17.21 -25.40
N GLN A 31 -18.41 17.65 -25.63
CA GLN A 31 -18.72 18.77 -26.52
C GLN A 31 -18.16 20.11 -26.01
N LYS A 32 -17.99 20.26 -24.69
CA LYS A 32 -17.46 21.49 -24.09
C LYS A 32 -15.94 21.46 -24.02
N ASN A 33 -15.37 20.32 -23.64
CA ASN A 33 -13.93 20.14 -23.44
C ASN A 33 -13.46 18.80 -24.05
N PRO A 34 -12.87 18.81 -25.26
CA PRO A 34 -12.42 17.58 -25.93
C PRO A 34 -11.23 16.91 -25.23
N ASP A 35 -10.43 17.65 -24.45
CA ASP A 35 -9.26 17.11 -23.73
C ASP A 35 -9.61 16.06 -22.66
N LEU A 36 -10.88 16.00 -22.22
CA LEU A 36 -11.34 15.00 -21.26
C LEU A 36 -11.33 13.57 -21.83
N GLU A 37 -11.25 13.41 -23.15
CA GLU A 37 -11.15 12.09 -23.80
C GLU A 37 -9.90 11.33 -23.36
N LYS A 38 -8.78 12.06 -23.16
CA LYS A 38 -7.49 11.51 -22.73
C LYS A 38 -7.56 10.86 -21.34
N ILE A 39 -8.55 11.23 -20.52
CA ILE A 39 -8.72 10.71 -19.16
C ILE A 39 -9.43 9.35 -19.16
N LEU A 40 -10.28 9.07 -20.15
CA LEU A 40 -11.07 7.83 -20.23
C LEU A 40 -10.25 6.52 -20.08
N PRO A 41 -9.08 6.34 -20.72
CA PRO A 41 -8.29 5.11 -20.57
C PRO A 41 -7.71 4.93 -19.16
N HIS A 42 -7.59 6.01 -18.38
CA HIS A 42 -7.03 5.97 -17.02
C HIS A 42 -8.08 5.63 -15.94
N ILE A 43 -9.38 5.60 -16.28
CA ILE A 43 -10.47 5.29 -15.32
C ILE A 43 -10.72 3.78 -15.27
N ASN A 44 -9.72 3.04 -14.78
CA ASN A 44 -9.73 1.59 -14.62
C ASN A 44 -9.25 1.18 -13.22
N GLY A 45 -9.89 0.19 -12.61
CA GLY A 45 -9.60 -0.23 -11.23
C GLY A 45 -10.21 0.69 -10.18
N ASN A 46 -9.56 0.80 -9.01
CA ASN A 46 -10.00 1.65 -7.91
C ASN A 46 -9.42 3.07 -8.08
N VAL A 47 -10.18 3.97 -8.69
CA VAL A 47 -9.73 5.32 -9.07
C VAL A 47 -10.62 6.38 -8.41
N GLY A 48 -10.01 7.50 -8.04
CA GLY A 48 -10.67 8.70 -7.56
C GLY A 48 -10.12 9.95 -8.25
N PHE A 49 -10.92 11.01 -8.29
CA PHE A 49 -10.50 12.30 -8.81
C PHE A 49 -10.14 13.26 -7.68
N VAL A 50 -9.09 14.05 -7.89
CA VAL A 50 -8.71 15.13 -7.00
C VAL A 50 -8.84 16.42 -7.79
N PHE A 51 -9.80 17.26 -7.43
CA PHE A 51 -10.04 18.56 -8.03
C PHE A 51 -9.36 19.64 -7.22
N THR A 52 -8.51 20.42 -7.88
CA THR A 52 -7.77 21.51 -7.25
C THR A 52 -7.73 22.71 -8.18
N LYS A 53 -7.64 23.90 -7.60
CA LYS A 53 -7.37 25.14 -8.33
C LYS A 53 -5.93 25.63 -8.15
N ASN A 54 -5.16 24.93 -7.32
CA ASN A 54 -3.80 25.29 -6.92
C ASN A 54 -2.78 24.51 -7.76
N ASP A 55 -1.49 24.73 -7.50
CA ASP A 55 -0.40 24.10 -8.23
C ASP A 55 -0.32 22.58 -8.03
N LEU A 56 -0.25 21.87 -9.16
CA LEU A 56 -0.23 20.40 -9.23
C LEU A 56 0.99 19.79 -8.48
N SER A 57 2.11 20.49 -8.48
CA SER A 57 3.35 20.03 -7.82
C SER A 57 3.22 19.94 -6.31
N GLU A 58 2.58 20.94 -5.69
CA GLU A 58 2.37 20.96 -4.24
C GLU A 58 1.45 19.83 -3.78
N ILE A 59 0.37 19.61 -4.54
CA ILE A 59 -0.61 18.57 -4.24
C ILE A 59 0.01 17.18 -4.37
N ARG A 60 0.86 16.98 -5.39
CA ARG A 60 1.60 15.73 -5.56
C ARG A 60 2.52 15.47 -4.36
N ASN A 61 3.25 16.48 -3.91
CA ASN A 61 4.14 16.34 -2.76
C ASN A 61 3.35 16.02 -1.49
N LEU A 62 2.26 16.75 -1.24
CA LEU A 62 1.39 16.51 -0.08
C LEU A 62 0.77 15.10 -0.10
N LEU A 63 0.42 14.58 -1.28
CA LEU A 63 -0.08 13.21 -1.45
C LEU A 63 1.01 12.17 -1.17
N LEU A 64 2.25 12.42 -1.61
CA LEU A 64 3.39 11.52 -1.38
C LEU A 64 3.82 11.49 0.09
N GLU A 65 3.84 12.65 0.76
CA GLU A 65 4.16 12.77 2.18
C GLU A 65 3.15 12.02 3.06
N ASN A 66 1.87 12.06 2.70
CA ASN A 66 0.80 11.38 3.45
C ASN A 66 0.66 9.88 3.10
N LYS A 67 1.63 9.29 2.38
CA LYS A 67 1.65 7.87 2.05
C LYS A 67 1.95 7.05 3.32
N ARG A 68 0.90 6.49 3.93
CA ARG A 68 1.05 5.54 5.04
C ARG A 68 1.51 4.18 4.55
N GLY A 69 2.46 3.59 5.27
CA GLY A 69 2.76 2.17 5.17
C GLY A 69 1.54 1.35 5.60
N ALA A 70 1.16 0.37 4.80
CA ALA A 70 0.18 -0.64 5.16
C ALA A 70 0.88 -1.99 5.31
N PRO A 71 0.42 -2.87 6.20
CA PRO A 71 0.96 -4.22 6.29
C PRO A 71 0.82 -4.93 4.95
N ALA A 72 1.79 -5.78 4.63
CA ALA A 72 1.80 -6.51 3.37
C ALA A 72 0.61 -7.49 3.33
N LYS A 73 -0.20 -7.43 2.28
CA LYS A 73 -1.36 -8.30 2.14
C LYS A 73 -0.91 -9.68 1.62
N ALA A 74 -1.31 -10.75 2.30
CA ALA A 74 -1.03 -12.12 1.84
C ALA A 74 -1.46 -12.33 0.37
N GLY A 75 -0.63 -13.02 -0.41
CA GLY A 75 -0.84 -13.20 -1.86
C GLY A 75 -0.49 -12.00 -2.77
N ALA A 76 -0.07 -10.86 -2.21
CA ALA A 76 0.39 -9.73 -3.04
C ALA A 76 1.87 -9.89 -3.44
N ILE A 77 2.21 -9.45 -4.65
CA ILE A 77 3.60 -9.37 -5.11
C ILE A 77 4.31 -8.27 -4.30
N ALA A 78 5.44 -8.61 -3.67
CA ALA A 78 6.24 -7.66 -2.91
C ALA A 78 6.80 -6.55 -3.82
N PRO A 79 6.51 -5.26 -3.55
CA PRO A 79 7.01 -4.13 -4.33
C PRO A 79 8.46 -3.76 -3.99
N CYS A 80 8.96 -4.16 -2.82
CA CYS A 80 10.33 -3.95 -2.35
C CYS A 80 10.82 -5.21 -1.64
N ASP A 81 12.14 -5.35 -1.50
CA ASP A 81 12.75 -6.41 -0.69
C ASP A 81 12.32 -6.31 0.78
N VAL A 82 11.83 -7.42 1.33
CA VAL A 82 11.41 -7.51 2.73
C VAL A 82 12.49 -8.23 3.53
N LYS A 83 13.08 -7.50 4.49
CA LYS A 83 14.10 -8.01 5.40
C LYS A 83 13.62 -7.93 6.84
N ILE A 84 13.97 -8.94 7.64
CA ILE A 84 13.74 -8.91 9.09
C ILE A 84 15.09 -8.71 9.78
N PRO A 85 15.25 -7.64 10.60
CA PRO A 85 16.45 -7.45 11.38
C PRO A 85 16.52 -8.48 12.53
N PRO A 86 17.74 -8.83 12.99
CA PRO A 86 17.91 -9.69 14.16
C PRO A 86 17.37 -8.95 15.40
N GLN A 87 16.32 -9.50 16.00
CA GLN A 87 15.65 -8.89 17.15
C GLN A 87 14.90 -9.95 17.96
N ASN A 88 14.74 -9.66 19.25
CA ASN A 88 13.92 -10.46 20.16
C ASN A 88 12.44 -10.19 19.86
N THR A 89 11.71 -11.25 19.50
CA THR A 89 10.30 -11.13 19.09
C THR A 89 9.34 -11.02 20.28
N GLY A 90 9.80 -11.36 21.50
CA GLY A 90 8.96 -11.40 22.69
C GLY A 90 7.86 -12.47 22.66
N MET A 91 7.83 -13.31 21.61
CA MET A 91 6.86 -14.39 21.45
C MET A 91 7.34 -15.62 22.22
N GLY A 92 6.37 -16.30 22.86
CA GLY A 92 6.63 -17.58 23.54
C GLY A 92 6.99 -18.71 22.58
N PRO A 93 7.56 -19.81 23.09
CA PRO A 93 8.13 -20.90 22.28
C PRO A 93 7.08 -21.73 21.51
N GLU A 94 5.80 -21.59 21.83
CA GLU A 94 4.69 -22.31 21.18
C GLU A 94 4.56 -22.00 19.68
N LYS A 95 4.99 -20.81 19.24
CA LYS A 95 4.85 -20.34 17.86
C LYS A 95 6.14 -20.48 17.01
N THR A 96 7.09 -21.30 17.47
CA THR A 96 8.36 -21.54 16.75
C THR A 96 8.18 -22.19 15.38
N SER A 97 7.12 -23.00 15.20
CA SER A 97 6.78 -23.65 13.92
C SER A 97 6.54 -22.67 12.77
N PHE A 98 6.04 -21.47 13.07
CA PHE A 98 5.79 -20.42 12.07
C PHE A 98 7.10 -19.88 11.46
N PHE A 99 8.10 -19.62 12.29
CA PHE A 99 9.41 -19.14 11.81
C PHE A 99 10.18 -20.22 11.05
N GLN A 100 10.00 -21.49 11.41
CA GLN A 100 10.56 -22.62 10.67
C GLN A 100 9.94 -22.77 9.27
N ALA A 101 8.62 -22.60 9.14
CA ALA A 101 7.93 -22.63 7.84
C ALA A 101 8.42 -21.52 6.89
N LEU A 102 8.83 -20.37 7.44
CA LEU A 102 9.40 -19.24 6.70
C LEU A 102 10.93 -19.35 6.50
N GLN A 103 11.55 -20.46 6.90
CA GLN A 103 13.01 -20.68 6.85
C GLN A 103 13.84 -19.62 7.58
N ILE A 104 13.29 -19.04 8.66
CA ILE A 104 13.98 -18.05 9.48
C ILE A 104 14.74 -18.77 10.62
N PRO A 105 16.08 -18.63 10.73
CA PRO A 105 16.84 -19.21 11.82
C PRO A 105 16.57 -18.45 13.12
N THR A 106 15.97 -19.15 14.09
CA THR A 106 15.58 -18.60 15.39
C THR A 106 16.15 -19.44 16.53
N LYS A 107 16.38 -18.82 17.68
CA LYS A 107 16.85 -19.47 18.91
C LYS A 107 15.95 -19.07 20.08
N ILE A 108 15.67 -20.00 20.97
CA ILE A 108 14.92 -19.70 22.20
C ILE A 108 15.93 -19.23 23.25
N ALA A 109 15.78 -17.99 23.71
CA ALA A 109 16.54 -17.44 24.83
C ALA A 109 15.57 -16.90 25.89
N ARG A 110 15.81 -17.27 27.15
CA ARG A 110 15.02 -16.82 28.32
C ARG A 110 13.49 -16.96 28.14
N GLY A 111 13.04 -18.01 27.45
CA GLY A 111 11.61 -18.27 27.20
C GLY A 111 10.99 -17.46 26.06
N THR A 112 11.77 -16.68 25.31
CA THR A 112 11.32 -15.91 24.14
C THR A 112 12.08 -16.30 22.88
N ILE A 113 11.47 -16.14 21.71
CA ILE A 113 12.09 -16.42 20.41
C ILE A 113 12.95 -15.22 19.97
N GLU A 114 14.24 -15.45 19.72
CA GLU A 114 15.19 -14.48 19.17
C GLU A 114 15.58 -14.84 17.73
N ILE A 115 15.62 -13.84 16.85
CA ILE A 115 16.08 -13.99 15.46
C ILE A 115 17.58 -13.70 15.43
N LEU A 116 18.38 -14.66 14.94
CA LEU A 116 19.84 -14.59 15.01
C LEU A 116 20.44 -13.75 13.88
N ASN A 117 19.95 -13.94 12.65
CA ASN A 117 20.53 -13.36 11.44
C ASN A 117 19.47 -12.55 10.68
N GLU A 118 19.93 -11.51 9.97
CA GLU A 118 19.10 -10.81 9.01
C GLU A 118 18.75 -11.76 7.86
N VAL A 119 17.46 -12.05 7.68
CA VAL A 119 16.97 -12.91 6.60
C VAL A 119 16.15 -12.10 5.61
N HIS A 120 16.50 -12.27 4.35
CA HIS A 120 15.72 -11.81 3.21
C HIS A 120 14.60 -12.82 2.95
N ILE A 121 13.35 -12.46 3.30
CA ILE A 121 12.21 -13.36 3.07
C ILE A 121 11.81 -13.36 1.59
N MET A 122 11.86 -12.19 0.95
CA MET A 122 11.42 -12.02 -0.44
C MET A 122 12.32 -11.07 -1.21
N ARG A 123 12.60 -11.44 -2.47
CA ARG A 123 13.17 -10.55 -3.48
C ARG A 123 12.06 -9.93 -4.31
N GLU A 124 12.27 -8.69 -4.74
CA GLU A 124 11.36 -7.95 -5.63
C GLU A 124 10.82 -8.84 -6.76
N ARG A 125 9.50 -8.80 -6.98
CA ARG A 125 8.80 -9.41 -8.14
C ARG A 125 8.76 -10.94 -8.27
N ARG A 126 9.12 -11.74 -7.26
CA ARG A 126 9.27 -13.19 -7.47
C ARG A 126 8.41 -14.17 -6.65
N SER A 127 7.62 -13.73 -5.65
CA SER A 127 6.82 -14.69 -4.88
C SER A 127 5.67 -14.06 -4.10
N GLU A 128 4.55 -14.78 -4.02
CA GLU A 128 3.37 -14.44 -3.21
C GLU A 128 3.66 -14.60 -1.71
N LEU A 129 3.17 -13.65 -0.90
CA LEU A 129 3.30 -13.65 0.55
C LEU A 129 2.64 -14.89 1.18
N PRO A 130 3.36 -15.72 1.95
CA PRO A 130 2.78 -16.86 2.66
C PRO A 130 1.76 -16.41 3.72
N ASN A 131 0.68 -17.18 3.85
CA ASN A 131 -0.35 -17.00 4.88
C ASN A 131 0.19 -17.41 6.27
N PRO A 132 -0.10 -16.68 7.36
CA PRO A 132 -0.40 -15.26 7.51
C PRO A 132 0.84 -14.50 8.01
N LEU A 133 1.44 -13.65 7.17
CA LEU A 133 2.41 -12.65 7.61
C LEU A 133 1.72 -11.47 8.33
N CYS A 134 1.10 -11.76 9.48
CA CYS A 134 0.79 -10.74 10.48
C CYS A 134 1.88 -10.79 11.56
N LEU A 135 3.05 -10.24 11.27
CA LEU A 135 4.08 -9.93 12.27
C LEU A 135 4.09 -8.42 12.57
N THR A 136 2.90 -7.84 12.68
CA THR A 136 2.67 -6.48 13.20
C THR A 136 1.55 -6.53 14.21
#